data_AF-A0A315UXU6-F1
#
_entry.id   AF-A0A315UXU6-F1
#
_cell.length_a   1.000
_cell.length_b   1.000
_cell.length_c   1.000
_cell.angle_alpha   90.00
_cell.angle_beta   90.00
_cell.angle_gamma   90.00
#
_symmetry.space_group_name_H-M   'P 1'
#
loop_
_entity.id
_entity.type
_entity.pdbx_description
1 polymer ?
#
loop_
_entity_poly.entity_id
_entity_poly.type
_entity_poly.pdbx_seq_one_letter_code
_entity_poly.pdbx_strand_id
1 'polypeptide(L)'
;MFKSVIRLQSRLGGVITFCKVCPRHEPFRNAMKYSTASAERKRFYQDVSISQGEGGLYEVNLDRRKLKTPSGKLFTVPNEALAIAVATEWDAQKDSIKFYTMHLTTLCNTALDNPTQRSKEQMISAALKFLETDTICYRVDEPSGLVELQRNEWDPVLHWIESR
;
A
#
# COMPACT_ATOMS: atom_id res chain seq x y z
N MET A 1 27.94 -85.21 3.43
CA MET A 1 28.23 -84.43 4.64
C MET A 1 27.22 -83.29 4.74
N PHE A 2 26.12 -83.53 5.46
CA PHE A 2 25.13 -82.53 5.85
C PHE A 2 25.42 -82.10 7.30
N LYS A 3 25.38 -80.80 7.59
CA LYS A 3 25.13 -80.24 8.93
C LYS A 3 24.05 -79.17 8.71
N SER A 4 22.76 -79.36 9.04
CA SER A 4 22.11 -79.52 10.36
C SER A 4 22.21 -78.25 11.22
N VAL A 5 21.21 -77.76 11.97
CA VAL A 5 19.76 -77.92 12.14
C VAL A 5 19.36 -76.75 13.07
N ILE A 6 18.11 -76.31 12.94
CA ILE A 6 17.27 -75.43 13.78
C ILE A 6 17.50 -75.50 15.32
N ARG A 7 17.34 -74.36 16.02
CA ARG A 7 16.72 -74.16 17.36
C ARG A 7 16.71 -72.66 17.66
N LEU A 8 15.82 -72.04 18.41
CA LEU A 8 14.44 -72.26 18.88
C LEU A 8 14.09 -70.93 19.58
N GLN A 9 12.81 -70.58 19.61
CA GLN A 9 12.23 -69.44 20.30
C GLN A 9 12.69 -69.20 21.74
N SER A 10 12.51 -67.96 22.20
CA SER A 10 11.84 -67.52 23.45
C SER A 10 12.53 -66.22 23.93
N ARG A 11 11.92 -65.16 24.46
CA ARG A 11 10.76 -64.95 25.33
C ARG A 11 10.46 -63.43 25.36
N LEU A 12 9.18 -63.07 25.52
CA LEU A 12 8.61 -62.02 26.41
C LEU A 12 9.32 -60.65 26.46
N GLY A 13 8.69 -59.49 26.27
CA GLY A 13 7.30 -59.08 26.36
C GLY A 13 7.30 -57.56 26.58
N GLY A 14 6.27 -56.85 26.12
CA GLY A 14 6.18 -55.40 26.33
C GLY A 14 5.09 -54.75 25.50
N VAL A 15 4.02 -54.37 26.18
CA VAL A 15 2.78 -53.77 25.68
C VAL A 15 3.06 -52.45 24.93
N ILE A 16 2.59 -52.34 23.68
CA ILE A 16 2.49 -51.05 22.99
C ILE A 16 1.29 -50.32 23.59
N THR A 17 1.55 -49.43 24.54
CA THR A 17 0.54 -48.53 25.10
C THR A 17 0.14 -47.52 24.02
N PHE A 18 -1.07 -47.69 23.48
CA PHE A 18 -1.74 -46.69 22.65
C PHE A 18 -1.85 -45.37 23.42
N CYS A 19 -1.10 -44.36 23.00
CA CYS A 19 -1.28 -43.00 23.51
C CYS A 19 -2.64 -42.47 23.00
N LYS A 20 -3.58 -42.33 23.93
CA LYS A 20 -5.01 -42.10 23.69
C LYS A 20 -5.35 -40.60 23.72
N VAL A 21 -4.53 -39.74 23.13
CA VAL A 21 -4.80 -38.29 23.04
C VAL A 21 -4.27 -37.72 21.73
N CYS A 22 -5.05 -37.85 20.66
CA CYS A 22 -5.05 -36.93 19.51
C CYS A 22 -6.36 -37.17 18.75
N PRO A 23 -7.30 -36.20 18.69
CA PRO A 23 -8.47 -36.33 17.84
C PRO A 23 -8.05 -36.43 16.38
N ARG A 24 -8.65 -37.36 15.64
CA ARG A 24 -8.53 -37.47 14.18
C ARG A 24 -8.89 -36.11 13.57
N HIS A 25 -7.90 -35.45 12.99
CA HIS A 25 -8.10 -34.21 12.26
C HIS A 25 -8.86 -34.54 10.97
N GLU A 26 -10.16 -34.22 10.92
CA GLU A 26 -10.86 -34.16 9.63
C GLU A 26 -10.15 -33.12 8.74
N PRO A 27 -10.11 -33.33 7.42
CA PRO A 27 -9.61 -32.30 6.52
C PRO A 27 -10.66 -31.18 6.50
N PHE A 28 -10.42 -30.15 7.31
CA PHE A 28 -11.18 -28.92 7.27
C PHE A 28 -10.95 -28.30 5.88
N ARG A 29 -11.82 -28.62 4.92
CA ARG A 29 -11.92 -27.94 3.64
C ARG A 29 -12.53 -26.55 3.87
N ASN A 30 -11.76 -25.67 4.48
CA ASN A 30 -11.95 -24.24 4.30
C ASN A 30 -10.76 -23.74 3.49
N ALA A 31 -10.94 -23.75 2.16
CA ALA A 31 -10.15 -22.89 1.31
C ALA A 31 -10.43 -21.46 1.76
N MET A 32 -9.52 -20.90 2.55
CA MET A 32 -9.49 -19.49 2.90
C MET A 32 -9.46 -18.76 1.55
N LYS A 33 -10.59 -18.17 1.16
CA LYS A 33 -10.65 -17.32 -0.02
C LYS A 33 -9.82 -16.09 0.33
N TYR A 34 -8.51 -16.15 0.05
CA TYR A 34 -7.74 -14.94 -0.10
C TYR A 34 -8.52 -14.09 -1.09
N SER A 35 -9.00 -12.94 -0.62
CA SER A 35 -9.70 -11.95 -1.42
C SER A 35 -8.95 -11.75 -2.73
N THR A 36 -9.41 -12.41 -3.79
CA THR A 36 -8.93 -12.17 -5.14
C THR A 36 -9.17 -10.70 -5.43
N ALA A 37 -8.13 -10.02 -5.91
CA ALA A 37 -8.07 -8.65 -6.43
C ALA A 37 -9.41 -7.89 -6.39
N SER A 38 -9.42 -6.73 -5.71
CA SER A 38 -10.53 -5.75 -5.73
C SER A 38 -11.22 -5.79 -7.08
N ALA A 39 -12.47 -6.29 -7.10
CA ALA A 39 -13.19 -6.48 -8.35
C ALA A 39 -13.21 -5.15 -9.11
N GLU A 40 -12.58 -5.12 -10.28
CA GLU A 40 -12.44 -3.89 -11.06
C GLU A 40 -13.83 -3.29 -11.31
N ARG A 41 -14.05 -2.09 -10.78
CA ARG A 41 -15.35 -1.43 -10.88
C ARG A 41 -15.51 -0.92 -12.31
N LYS A 42 -16.56 -1.35 -13.01
CA LYS A 42 -16.87 -0.84 -14.34
C LYS A 42 -17.06 0.68 -14.31
N ARG A 43 -16.61 1.39 -15.36
CA ARG A 43 -16.93 2.80 -15.56
C ARG A 43 -18.46 2.94 -15.63
N PHE A 44 -18.99 3.81 -14.80
CA PHE A 44 -20.44 4.01 -14.62
C PHE A 44 -20.90 5.40 -15.04
N TYR A 45 -20.00 6.20 -15.61
CA TYR A 45 -20.21 7.58 -16.02
C TYR A 45 -19.74 7.80 -17.47
N GLN A 46 -20.31 8.79 -18.15
CA GLN A 46 -19.95 9.20 -19.50
C GLN A 46 -19.15 10.50 -19.49
N ASP A 47 -19.65 11.54 -18.85
CA ASP A 47 -19.08 12.88 -18.87
C ASP A 47 -18.39 13.22 -17.55
N VAL A 48 -17.23 13.87 -17.64
CA VAL A 48 -16.52 14.45 -16.49
C VAL A 48 -16.46 15.97 -16.68
N SER A 49 -16.82 16.71 -15.64
CA SER A 49 -16.79 18.18 -15.67
C SER A 49 -16.31 18.75 -14.34
N ILE A 50 -15.85 20.00 -14.37
CA ILE A 50 -15.50 20.77 -13.18
C ILE A 50 -16.55 21.86 -12.94
N SER A 51 -16.77 22.20 -11.68
CA SER A 51 -17.60 23.34 -11.29
C SER A 51 -16.98 24.08 -10.12
N GLN A 52 -17.29 25.37 -9.98
CA GLN A 52 -16.99 26.10 -8.76
C GLN A 52 -18.05 25.81 -7.70
N GLY A 53 -17.60 25.40 -6.54
CA GLY A 53 -18.40 25.17 -5.34
C GLY A 53 -18.35 26.36 -4.38
N GLU A 54 -18.76 26.10 -3.13
CA GLU A 54 -18.75 27.12 -2.09
C GLU A 54 -17.32 27.54 -1.71
N GLY A 55 -17.15 28.80 -1.30
CA GLY A 55 -15.86 29.32 -0.81
C GLY A 55 -14.75 29.39 -1.86
N GLY A 56 -15.09 29.38 -3.16
CA GLY A 56 -14.11 29.43 -4.24
C GLY A 56 -13.37 28.11 -4.48
N LEU A 57 -13.82 27.01 -3.86
CA LEU A 57 -13.29 25.67 -4.11
C LEU A 57 -13.82 25.11 -5.44
N TYR A 58 -13.09 24.16 -6.00
CA TYR A 58 -13.48 23.46 -7.22
C TYR A 58 -13.97 22.05 -6.89
N GLU A 59 -14.98 21.62 -7.62
CA GLU A 59 -15.63 20.31 -7.52
C GLU A 59 -15.49 19.56 -8.85
N VAL A 60 -15.42 18.23 -8.78
CA VAL A 60 -15.44 17.34 -9.95
C VAL A 60 -16.79 16.63 -10.01
N ASN A 61 -17.39 16.58 -11.19
CA ASN A 61 -18.69 15.96 -11.44
C ASN A 61 -18.57 14.83 -12.46
N LEU A 62 -19.26 13.71 -12.18
CA LEU A 62 -19.44 12.59 -13.08
C LEU A 62 -20.91 12.54 -13.50
N ASP A 63 -21.24 12.75 -14.78
CA ASP A 63 -22.62 12.81 -15.31
C ASP A 63 -23.57 13.76 -14.57
N ARG A 64 -23.06 14.83 -13.94
CA ARG A 64 -23.77 15.78 -13.05
C ARG A 64 -23.89 15.36 -11.57
N ARG A 65 -23.27 14.25 -11.17
CA ARG A 65 -23.14 13.89 -9.75
C ARG A 65 -21.80 14.35 -9.21
N LYS A 66 -21.83 15.09 -8.11
CA LYS A 66 -20.61 15.51 -7.41
C LYS A 66 -19.81 14.29 -6.96
N LEU A 67 -18.53 14.27 -7.29
CA LEU A 67 -17.60 13.24 -6.85
C LEU A 67 -17.47 13.27 -5.33
N LYS A 68 -17.37 12.08 -4.73
CA LYS A 68 -17.20 11.91 -3.28
C LYS A 68 -15.95 11.13 -2.97
N THR A 69 -15.36 11.42 -1.83
CA THR A 69 -14.26 10.64 -1.27
C THR A 69 -14.75 9.26 -0.80
N PRO A 70 -13.85 8.29 -0.56
CA PRO A 70 -14.21 7.00 0.01
C PRO A 70 -14.99 7.10 1.33
N SER A 71 -14.70 8.11 2.16
CA SER A 71 -15.45 8.37 3.40
C SER A 71 -16.78 9.10 3.18
N GLY A 72 -17.17 9.34 1.93
CA GLY A 72 -18.43 9.96 1.54
C GLY A 72 -18.47 11.49 1.62
N LYS A 73 -17.33 12.14 1.91
CA LYS A 73 -17.21 13.61 1.89
C LYS A 73 -17.26 14.10 0.44
N LEU A 74 -17.64 15.36 0.25
CA LEU A 74 -17.57 15.99 -1.06
C LEU A 74 -16.10 16.13 -1.50
N PHE A 75 -15.78 15.76 -2.73
CA PHE A 75 -14.44 15.92 -3.29
C PHE A 75 -14.25 17.37 -3.75
N THR A 76 -13.50 18.15 -2.97
CA THR A 76 -13.19 19.56 -3.27
C THR A 76 -11.68 19.79 -3.32
N VAL A 77 -11.25 20.71 -4.19
CA VAL A 77 -9.84 21.11 -4.33
C VAL A 77 -9.70 22.64 -4.40
N PRO A 78 -8.57 23.21 -3.94
CA PRO A 78 -8.44 24.66 -3.76
C PRO A 78 -8.16 25.44 -5.05
N ASN A 79 -7.78 24.78 -6.15
CA ASN A 79 -7.43 25.45 -7.39
C ASN A 79 -7.93 24.70 -8.62
N GLU A 80 -8.12 25.45 -9.71
CA GLU A 80 -8.68 24.95 -10.97
C GLU A 80 -7.77 23.92 -11.64
N ALA A 81 -6.46 24.17 -11.66
CA ALA A 81 -5.48 23.28 -12.30
C ALA A 81 -5.53 21.86 -11.72
N LEU A 82 -5.64 21.73 -10.40
CA LEU A 82 -5.78 20.45 -9.73
C LEU A 82 -7.14 19.80 -10.04
N ALA A 83 -8.22 20.57 -10.13
CA ALA A 83 -9.53 20.06 -10.52
C ALA A 83 -9.52 19.49 -11.95
N ILE A 84 -8.89 20.22 -12.89
CA ILE A 84 -8.70 19.76 -14.28
C ILE A 84 -7.87 18.48 -14.31
N ALA A 85 -6.78 18.42 -13.56
CA ALA A 85 -5.91 17.24 -13.53
C ALA A 85 -6.65 16.00 -12.98
N VAL A 86 -7.42 16.16 -11.90
CA VAL A 86 -8.27 15.08 -11.37
C VAL A 86 -9.35 14.70 -12.38
N ALA A 87 -10.05 15.67 -12.97
CA ALA A 87 -11.07 15.40 -13.99
C ALA A 87 -10.49 14.61 -15.17
N THR A 88 -9.26 14.92 -15.59
CA THR A 88 -8.54 14.20 -16.64
C THR A 88 -8.26 12.75 -16.24
N GLU A 89 -7.87 12.49 -14.98
CA GLU A 89 -7.69 11.11 -14.50
C GLU A 89 -8.99 10.30 -14.58
N TRP A 90 -10.13 10.91 -14.24
CA TRP A 90 -11.45 10.27 -14.34
C TRP A 90 -11.88 10.07 -15.80
N ASP A 91 -11.67 11.06 -16.67
CA ASP A 91 -12.06 10.94 -18.08
C ASP A 91 -11.24 9.88 -18.83
N ALA A 92 -9.97 9.71 -18.46
CA ALA A 92 -9.07 8.73 -19.04
C ALA A 92 -9.45 7.25 -18.77
N GLN A 93 -10.36 6.99 -17.83
CA GLN A 93 -10.81 5.63 -17.51
C GLN A 93 -11.64 5.06 -18.66
N LYS A 94 -11.44 3.79 -19.02
CA LYS A 94 -12.18 3.16 -20.14
C LYS A 94 -13.29 2.25 -19.61
N ASP A 95 -13.16 0.94 -19.79
CA ASP A 95 -14.20 -0.02 -19.39
C ASP A 95 -14.28 -0.22 -17.87
N SER A 96 -13.12 -0.14 -17.21
CA SER A 96 -12.98 -0.25 -15.75
C SER A 96 -12.21 0.93 -15.16
N ILE A 97 -12.55 1.26 -13.92
CA ILE A 97 -11.88 2.30 -13.13
C ILE A 97 -10.65 1.68 -12.50
N LYS A 98 -9.48 2.17 -12.90
CA LYS A 98 -8.16 1.70 -12.48
C LYS A 98 -7.54 2.69 -11.51
N PHE A 99 -7.82 2.54 -10.22
CA PHE A 99 -7.36 3.47 -9.17
C PHE A 99 -5.83 3.67 -9.15
N TYR A 100 -5.03 2.67 -9.51
CA TYR A 100 -3.57 2.80 -9.59
C TYR A 100 -3.08 3.75 -10.68
N THR A 101 -3.96 4.18 -11.59
CA THR A 101 -3.66 5.21 -12.61
C THR A 101 -4.06 6.61 -12.16
N MET A 102 -4.73 6.74 -11.01
CA MET A 102 -5.36 7.98 -10.54
C MET A 102 -4.68 8.49 -9.26
N HIS A 103 -3.43 8.92 -9.40
CA HIS A 103 -2.57 9.29 -8.29
C HIS A 103 -3.04 10.58 -7.60
N LEU A 104 -3.44 11.59 -8.39
CA LEU A 104 -3.92 12.86 -7.84
C LEU A 104 -5.24 12.66 -7.09
N THR A 105 -6.16 11.88 -7.66
CA THR A 105 -7.40 11.49 -7.01
C THR A 105 -7.13 10.78 -5.67
N THR A 106 -6.18 9.85 -5.64
CA THR A 106 -5.80 9.11 -4.42
C THR A 106 -5.19 10.02 -3.35
N LEU A 107 -4.32 10.96 -3.75
CA LEU A 107 -3.72 11.94 -2.85
C LEU A 107 -4.77 12.89 -2.27
N CYS A 108 -5.66 13.42 -3.12
CA CYS A 108 -6.76 14.28 -2.69
C CYS A 108 -7.72 13.55 -1.74
N ASN A 109 -8.08 12.31 -2.03
CA ASN A 109 -8.90 11.49 -1.13
C ASN A 109 -8.23 11.35 0.24
N THR A 110 -6.93 11.05 0.27
CA THR A 110 -6.18 10.91 1.53
C THR A 110 -6.13 12.22 2.31
N ALA A 111 -5.91 13.35 1.64
CA ALA A 111 -5.89 14.67 2.27
C ALA A 111 -7.25 15.08 2.85
N LEU A 112 -8.35 14.81 2.13
CA LEU A 112 -9.71 15.15 2.55
C LEU A 112 -10.23 14.24 3.65
N ASP A 113 -9.96 12.93 3.56
CA ASP A 113 -10.47 11.95 4.51
C ASP A 113 -9.63 11.89 5.78
N ASN A 114 -8.32 12.11 5.68
CA ASN A 114 -7.35 11.92 6.75
C ASN A 114 -7.59 10.57 7.48
N PRO A 115 -7.37 9.43 6.80
CA PRO A 115 -7.67 8.11 7.35
C PRO A 115 -6.89 7.80 8.64
N THR A 116 -5.73 8.44 8.81
CA THR A 116 -4.90 8.29 10.01
C THR A 116 -5.35 9.14 11.20
N GLN A 117 -6.32 10.04 10.98
CA GLN A 117 -6.88 10.96 11.97
C GLN A 117 -5.82 11.77 12.73
N ARG A 118 -4.66 12.03 12.10
CA ARG A 118 -3.59 12.82 12.71
C ARG A 118 -3.92 14.30 12.65
N SER A 119 -3.55 15.04 13.69
CA SER A 119 -3.57 16.50 13.63
C SER A 119 -2.50 17.02 12.67
N LYS A 120 -2.64 18.28 12.26
CA LYS A 120 -1.64 18.95 11.40
C LYS A 120 -0.26 18.92 12.06
N GLU A 121 -0.19 19.18 13.35
CA GLU A 121 1.04 19.20 14.14
C GLU A 121 1.68 17.82 14.22
N GLN A 122 0.87 16.76 14.37
CA GLN A 122 1.35 15.39 14.36
C GLN A 122 1.91 14.98 12.99
N MET A 123 1.26 15.39 11.90
CA MET A 123 1.76 15.14 10.54
C MET A 123 3.07 15.87 10.28
N ILE A 124 3.16 17.15 10.67
CA ILE A 124 4.38 17.95 10.54
C ILE A 124 5.50 17.30 11.36
N SER A 125 5.24 16.95 12.62
CA SER A 125 6.24 16.32 13.49
C SER A 125 6.71 14.98 12.96
N ALA A 126 5.81 14.17 12.40
CA ALA A 126 6.17 12.90 11.76
C ALA A 126 7.02 13.10 10.50
N ALA A 127 6.73 14.12 9.69
CA ALA A 127 7.54 14.46 8.52
C ALA A 127 8.94 14.96 8.92
N LEU A 128 9.03 15.83 9.95
CA LEU A 128 10.31 16.38 10.42
C LEU A 128 11.25 15.31 10.97
N LYS A 129 10.73 14.21 11.53
CA LYS A 129 11.58 13.08 11.98
C LYS A 129 12.42 12.46 10.87
N PHE A 130 12.01 12.56 9.60
CA PHE A 130 12.84 12.09 8.49
C PHE A 130 14.11 12.92 8.32
N LEU A 131 14.11 14.19 8.74
CA LEU A 131 15.30 15.05 8.65
C LEU A 131 16.42 14.57 9.58
N GLU A 132 16.09 13.94 10.71
CA GLU A 132 17.08 13.35 11.62
C GLU A 132 17.86 12.21 10.96
N THR A 133 17.27 11.55 9.94
CA THR A 133 17.84 10.40 9.23
C THR A 133 17.92 10.65 7.72
N ASP A 134 18.04 11.92 7.31
CA ASP A 134 18.00 12.28 5.89
C ASP A 134 19.19 11.69 5.14
N THR A 135 18.91 10.99 4.03
CA THR A 135 19.93 10.28 3.24
C THR A 135 21.08 11.19 2.80
N ILE A 136 20.82 12.46 2.49
CA ILE A 136 21.87 13.37 2.02
C ILE A 136 22.85 13.77 3.13
N CYS A 137 22.49 13.55 4.39
CA CYS A 137 23.32 13.82 5.56
C CYS A 137 24.21 12.63 5.95
N TYR A 138 23.95 11.42 5.41
CA TYR A 138 24.74 10.22 5.68
C TYR A 138 25.62 9.90 4.47
N ARG A 139 26.82 10.47 4.46
CA ARG A 139 27.81 10.28 3.39
C ARG A 139 28.68 9.06 3.64
N VAL A 140 29.23 8.52 2.57
CA VAL A 140 30.23 7.45 2.62
C VAL A 140 31.60 8.02 2.30
N ASP A 141 32.65 7.38 2.83
CA ASP A 141 34.04 7.75 2.56
C ASP A 141 34.69 6.90 1.46
N GLU A 142 34.04 5.80 1.06
CA GLU A 142 34.51 4.88 0.02
C GLU A 142 33.36 4.13 -0.68
N PRO A 143 33.56 3.69 -1.94
CA PRO A 143 34.71 3.97 -2.82
C PRO A 143 34.71 5.40 -3.36
N SER A 144 35.88 5.92 -3.75
CA SER A 144 36.06 7.33 -4.17
C SER A 144 35.09 7.80 -5.25
N GLY A 145 34.73 6.95 -6.21
CA GLY A 145 33.75 7.28 -7.24
C GLY A 145 32.34 7.57 -6.68
N LEU A 146 31.93 6.88 -5.62
CA LEU A 146 30.66 7.13 -4.95
C LEU A 146 30.70 8.41 -4.11
N VAL A 147 31.83 8.68 -3.44
CA VAL A 147 32.06 9.94 -2.70
C VAL A 147 31.93 11.13 -3.64
N GLU A 148 32.59 11.08 -4.79
CA GLU A 148 32.55 12.15 -5.77
C GLU A 148 31.15 12.33 -6.35
N LEU A 149 30.42 11.24 -6.63
CA LEU A 149 29.04 11.31 -7.07
C LEU A 149 28.12 11.94 -6.02
N GLN A 150 28.23 11.51 -4.75
CA GLN A 150 27.45 12.10 -3.65
C GLN A 150 27.75 13.60 -3.53
N ARG A 151 29.03 14.00 -3.57
CA ARG A 151 29.42 15.41 -3.51
C ARG A 151 28.80 16.22 -4.64
N ASN A 152 28.95 15.74 -5.88
CA ASN A 152 28.50 16.48 -7.07
C ASN A 152 26.96 16.62 -7.14
N GLU A 153 26.22 15.57 -6.75
CA GLU A 153 24.76 15.56 -6.88
C GLU A 153 24.03 16.07 -5.63
N TRP A 154 24.56 15.84 -4.41
CA TRP A 154 23.85 16.15 -3.17
C TRP A 154 24.28 17.47 -2.52
N ASP A 155 25.53 17.92 -2.70
CA ASP A 155 25.98 19.20 -2.13
C ASP A 155 25.21 20.41 -2.67
N PRO A 156 24.80 20.47 -3.97
CA PRO A 156 23.95 21.56 -4.45
C PRO A 156 22.63 21.69 -3.68
N VAL A 157 22.05 20.57 -3.24
CA VAL A 157 20.83 20.57 -2.43
C VAL A 157 21.11 21.16 -1.04
N LEU A 158 22.19 20.75 -0.40
CA LEU A 158 22.59 21.29 0.91
C LEU A 158 22.91 22.79 0.85
N HIS A 159 23.70 23.24 -0.12
CA HIS A 159 24.00 24.65 -0.30
C HIS A 159 22.74 25.48 -0.56
N TRP A 160 21.78 24.95 -1.33
CA TRP A 160 20.50 25.62 -1.54
C TRP A 160 19.69 25.75 -0.24
N ILE A 161 19.67 24.72 0.61
CA ILE A 161 19.01 24.76 1.92
C ILE A 161 19.67 25.82 2.81
N GLU A 162 21.00 25.86 2.88
CA GLU A 162 21.76 26.81 3.71
C GLU A 162 21.59 28.27 3.26
N SER A 163 21.29 28.50 1.98
CA SER A 163 21.13 29.84 1.41
C SER A 163 19.75 30.48 1.63
N ARG A 164 18.82 29.81 2.32
CA ARG A 164 17.44 30.26 2.55
C ARG A 164 17.15 30.58 4.00
#